data_AF-A0AAU0GZL3-F1
#
_entry.id   AF-A0AAU0GZL3-F1
#
_cell.length_a   1.000
_cell.length_b   1.000
_cell.length_c   1.000
_cell.angle_alpha   90.00
_cell.angle_beta   90.00
_cell.angle_gamma   90.00
#
_symmetry.space_group_name_H-M   'P 1'
#
loop_
_entity.id
_entity.type
_entity.pdbx_description
1 polymer ?
#
loop_
_entity_poly.entity_id
_entity_poly.type
_entity_poly.pdbx_seq_one_letter_code
_entity_poly.pdbx_strand_id
1 'polypeptide(L)'
;MTADYFLFLGLFGVAFFAVSGALMGHEKSINGFGVVVVACVTALGGGTIRDLLLTQPIFWVETPSYLYSAYGAVVLTVLSIRYLPPLSNYYFILMDAAGLAIFNIMGMEKALIEGTGMIVALTMGMTTGIFGGLLRDVICREVPLVMRGDLYATACLSGGLAYAALFTLDAPYAWCILGSLLTTVFIRLGSLHWGWKPNIFKKGYTPKS
;
A
#
# COMPACT_ATOMS: atom_id res chain seq x y z
N MET A 1 -23.12 -2.19 -2.05
CA MET A 1 -21.72 -2.30 -2.53
C MET A 1 -21.77 -2.85 -3.94
N THR A 2 -21.29 -2.11 -4.94
CA THR A 2 -21.26 -2.61 -6.32
C THR A 2 -19.92 -3.29 -6.57
N ALA A 3 -19.95 -4.50 -7.15
CA ALA A 3 -18.75 -5.27 -7.47
C ALA A 3 -17.78 -4.48 -8.37
N ASP A 4 -18.32 -3.62 -9.23
CA ASP A 4 -17.55 -2.80 -10.18
C ASP A 4 -16.60 -1.82 -9.49
N TYR A 5 -17.04 -1.20 -8.39
CA TYR A 5 -16.22 -0.25 -7.63
C TYR A 5 -15.03 -0.98 -6.97
N PHE A 6 -15.27 -2.15 -6.39
CA PHE A 6 -14.24 -2.89 -5.67
C PHE A 6 -13.15 -3.37 -6.64
N LEU A 7 -13.56 -3.86 -7.81
CA LEU A 7 -12.64 -4.19 -8.90
C LEU A 7 -11.86 -2.96 -9.36
N PHE A 8 -12.54 -1.84 -9.62
CA PHE A 8 -11.90 -0.61 -10.07
C PHE A 8 -10.81 -0.14 -9.09
N LEU A 9 -11.13 -0.01 -7.80
CA LEU A 9 -10.13 0.36 -6.80
C LEU A 9 -8.99 -0.65 -6.76
N GLY A 10 -9.28 -1.95 -6.77
CA GLY A 10 -8.23 -2.96 -6.74
C GLY A 10 -7.29 -2.90 -7.94
N LEU A 11 -7.81 -2.63 -9.14
CA LEU A 11 -6.96 -2.46 -10.32
C LEU A 11 -6.02 -1.26 -10.15
N PHE A 12 -6.50 -0.13 -9.62
CA PHE A 12 -5.67 1.04 -9.34
C PHE A 12 -4.67 0.81 -8.21
N GLY A 13 -5.08 0.15 -7.13
CA GLY A 13 -4.20 -0.19 -6.01
C GLY A 13 -3.04 -1.08 -6.48
N VAL A 14 -3.36 -2.11 -7.26
CA VAL A 14 -2.36 -2.99 -7.90
C VAL A 14 -1.45 -2.20 -8.83
N ALA A 15 -2.00 -1.32 -9.67
CA ALA A 15 -1.19 -0.49 -10.57
C ALA A 15 -0.22 0.40 -9.79
N PHE A 16 -0.69 1.15 -8.79
CA PHE A 16 0.16 2.06 -8.01
C PHE A 16 1.28 1.32 -7.25
N PHE A 17 0.99 0.18 -6.62
CA PHE A 17 2.03 -0.63 -5.99
C PHE A 17 2.97 -1.28 -7.00
N ALA A 18 2.50 -1.67 -8.17
CA ALA A 18 3.38 -2.18 -9.23
C ALA A 18 4.34 -1.09 -9.73
N VAL A 19 3.86 0.15 -9.93
CA VAL A 19 4.72 1.31 -10.27
C VAL A 19 5.74 1.54 -9.16
N SER A 20 5.30 1.61 -7.90
CA SER A 20 6.19 1.81 -6.75
C SER A 20 7.27 0.72 -6.64
N GLY A 21 6.89 -0.56 -6.78
CA GLY A 21 7.83 -1.67 -6.77
C GLY A 21 8.81 -1.65 -7.94
N ALA A 22 8.34 -1.28 -9.14
CA ALA A 22 9.19 -1.16 -10.32
C ALA A 22 10.21 -0.02 -10.18
N LEU A 23 9.79 1.14 -9.65
CA LEU A 23 10.69 2.26 -9.37
C LEU A 23 11.76 1.88 -8.34
N MET A 24 11.39 1.19 -7.26
CA MET A 24 12.36 0.71 -6.27
C MET A 24 13.33 -0.31 -6.86
N GLY A 25 12.84 -1.26 -7.66
CA GLY A 25 13.69 -2.23 -8.34
C GLY A 25 14.70 -1.56 -9.27
N HIS A 26 14.27 -0.52 -9.99
CA HIS A 26 15.15 0.27 -10.85
C HIS A 26 16.21 1.03 -10.04
N GLU A 27 15.82 1.71 -8.95
CA GLU A 27 16.75 2.43 -8.07
C GLU A 27 17.83 1.50 -7.49
N LYS A 28 17.47 0.24 -7.19
CA LYS A 28 18.41 -0.78 -6.71
C LYS A 28 19.17 -1.51 -7.81
N SER A 29 19.12 -1.03 -9.05
CA SER A 29 19.83 -1.61 -10.20
C SER A 29 19.54 -3.10 -10.39
N ILE A 30 18.32 -3.54 -10.07
CA ILE A 30 17.87 -4.91 -10.30
C ILE A 30 17.67 -5.12 -11.80
N ASN A 31 17.97 -6.33 -12.29
CA ASN A 31 17.77 -6.69 -13.69
C ASN A 31 16.29 -6.61 -14.11
N GLY A 32 16.01 -6.53 -15.42
CA GLY A 32 14.65 -6.33 -15.93
C GLY A 32 13.63 -7.36 -15.41
N PHE A 33 14.00 -8.64 -15.38
CA PHE A 33 13.12 -9.68 -14.83
C PHE A 33 12.87 -9.51 -13.33
N GLY A 34 13.90 -9.17 -12.56
CA GLY A 34 13.79 -8.92 -11.14
C GLY A 34 12.92 -7.71 -10.82
N VAL A 35 12.93 -6.66 -11.65
CA VAL A 35 12.01 -5.51 -11.53
C VAL A 35 10.55 -5.96 -11.64
N VAL A 36 10.24 -6.86 -12.59
CA VAL A 36 8.88 -7.43 -12.73
C VAL A 36 8.50 -8.19 -11.46
N VAL A 37 9.40 -9.04 -10.94
CA VAL A 37 9.15 -9.81 -9.71
C VAL A 37 8.90 -8.89 -8.51
N VAL A 38 9.76 -7.88 -8.30
CA VAL A 38 9.60 -6.92 -7.20
C VAL A 38 8.27 -6.17 -7.33
N ALA A 39 7.92 -5.69 -8.52
CA ALA A 39 6.66 -5.01 -8.75
C ALA A 39 5.44 -5.90 -8.47
N CYS A 40 5.44 -7.14 -8.96
CA CYS A 40 4.36 -8.09 -8.71
C CYS A 40 4.23 -8.44 -7.22
N VAL A 41 5.35 -8.68 -6.52
CA VAL A 41 5.32 -8.95 -5.08
C VAL A 41 4.80 -7.74 -4.31
N THR A 42 5.20 -6.53 -4.70
CA THR A 42 4.70 -5.29 -4.09
C THR A 42 3.18 -5.18 -4.27
N ALA A 43 2.70 -5.38 -5.50
CA ALA A 43 1.30 -5.17 -5.87
C ALA A 43 0.35 -6.25 -5.37
N LEU A 44 0.78 -7.50 -5.32
CA LEU A 44 -0.08 -8.65 -5.04
C LEU A 44 0.13 -9.21 -3.63
N GLY A 45 1.31 -8.96 -3.02
CA GLY A 45 1.72 -9.61 -1.78
C GLY A 45 0.81 -9.30 -0.60
N GLY A 46 0.49 -8.03 -0.37
CA GLY A 46 -0.38 -7.62 0.74
C GLY A 46 -1.79 -8.23 0.64
N GLY A 47 -2.41 -8.16 -0.54
CA GLY A 47 -3.71 -8.79 -0.81
C GLY A 47 -3.69 -10.31 -0.71
N THR A 48 -2.60 -10.95 -1.13
CA THR A 48 -2.43 -12.41 -0.99
C THR A 48 -2.37 -12.82 0.48
N ILE A 49 -1.60 -12.11 1.31
CA ILE A 49 -1.53 -12.39 2.75
C ILE A 49 -2.90 -12.19 3.40
N ARG A 50 -3.60 -11.09 3.07
CA ARG A 50 -4.97 -10.86 3.55
C ARG A 50 -5.89 -12.02 3.21
N ASP A 51 -5.92 -12.45 1.95
CA ASP A 51 -6.82 -13.50 1.50
C ASP A 51 -6.53 -14.83 2.19
N LEU A 52 -5.24 -15.17 2.38
CA LEU A 52 -4.85 -16.34 3.16
C LEU A 52 -5.30 -16.25 4.62
N LEU A 53 -5.15 -15.09 5.27
CA LEU A 53 -5.58 -14.89 6.66
C LEU A 53 -7.10 -14.95 6.83
N LEU A 54 -7.86 -14.51 5.82
CA LEU A 54 -9.31 -14.61 5.78
C LEU A 54 -9.83 -15.97 5.29
N THR A 55 -8.93 -16.89 4.92
CA THR A 55 -9.29 -18.19 4.30
C THR A 55 -10.14 -18.03 3.03
N GLN A 56 -9.84 -16.98 2.27
CA GLN A 56 -10.52 -16.63 1.02
C GLN A 56 -9.67 -17.00 -0.21
N PRO A 57 -10.29 -17.24 -1.38
CA PRO A 57 -9.56 -17.37 -2.62
C PRO A 57 -8.65 -16.16 -2.87
N ILE A 58 -7.48 -16.42 -3.45
CA ILE A 58 -6.49 -15.39 -3.76
C ILE A 58 -7.04 -14.52 -4.90
N PHE A 59 -7.17 -13.22 -4.66
CA PHE A 59 -7.90 -12.30 -5.56
C PHE A 59 -7.40 -12.27 -7.02
N TRP A 60 -6.08 -12.37 -7.24
CA TRP A 60 -5.50 -12.35 -8.59
C TRP A 60 -5.52 -13.71 -9.29
N VAL A 61 -5.75 -14.79 -8.54
CA VAL A 61 -6.01 -16.14 -9.09
C VAL A 61 -7.46 -16.23 -9.55
N GLU A 62 -8.37 -15.73 -8.73
CA GLU A 62 -9.80 -15.69 -9.03
C GLU A 62 -10.12 -14.71 -10.17
N THR A 63 -9.48 -13.54 -10.17
CA THR A 63 -9.69 -12.50 -11.18
C THR A 63 -8.37 -12.09 -11.85
N PRO A 64 -8.01 -12.68 -13.01
CA PRO A 64 -6.76 -12.39 -13.71
C PRO A 64 -6.57 -10.93 -14.15
N SER A 65 -7.64 -10.11 -14.16
CA SER A 65 -7.56 -8.67 -14.46
C SER A 65 -6.55 -7.92 -13.59
N TYR A 66 -6.34 -8.36 -12.35
CA TYR A 66 -5.31 -7.79 -11.48
C TYR A 66 -3.89 -8.04 -12.01
N LEU A 67 -3.63 -9.19 -12.63
CA LEU A 67 -2.33 -9.46 -13.27
C LEU A 67 -2.11 -8.56 -14.47
N TYR A 68 -3.14 -8.36 -15.32
CA TYR A 68 -3.04 -7.43 -16.44
C TYR A 68 -2.76 -5.99 -15.97
N SER A 69 -3.38 -5.55 -14.88
CA SER A 69 -3.08 -4.24 -14.26
C SER A 69 -1.62 -4.15 -13.80
N ALA A 70 -1.13 -5.15 -13.08
CA ALA A 70 0.25 -5.18 -12.60
C ALA A 70 1.26 -5.15 -13.77
N TYR A 71 1.09 -6.02 -14.77
CA TYR A 71 1.99 -6.07 -15.92
C TYR A 71 1.93 -4.81 -16.77
N GLY A 72 0.72 -4.26 -16.99
CA GLY A 72 0.54 -2.99 -17.69
C GLY A 72 1.26 -1.84 -16.99
N ALA A 73 1.12 -1.74 -15.66
CA ALA A 73 1.80 -0.74 -14.84
C ALA A 73 3.34 -0.89 -14.88
N VAL A 74 3.86 -2.12 -14.85
CA VAL A 74 5.29 -2.38 -14.98
C VAL A 74 5.81 -1.94 -16.35
N VAL A 75 5.14 -2.34 -17.43
CA VAL A 75 5.52 -1.94 -18.80
C VAL A 75 5.52 -0.41 -18.93
N LEU A 76 4.46 0.25 -18.45
CA LEU A 76 4.37 1.70 -18.46
C LEU A 76 5.50 2.36 -17.67
N THR A 77 5.85 1.81 -16.51
CA THR A 77 6.94 2.33 -15.67
C THR A 77 8.29 2.18 -16.36
N VAL A 78 8.57 1.03 -16.97
CA VAL A 78 9.81 0.79 -17.72
C VAL A 78 9.92 1.73 -18.92
N LEU A 79 8.85 1.92 -19.67
CA LEU A 79 8.82 2.88 -20.79
C LEU A 79 9.04 4.31 -20.29
N SER A 80 8.43 4.69 -19.17
CA SER A 80 8.61 5.99 -18.55
C SER A 80 10.06 6.23 -18.14
N ILE A 81 10.70 5.29 -17.46
CA ILE A 81 12.12 5.37 -17.06
C ILE A 81 13.03 5.48 -18.30
N ARG A 82 12.70 4.79 -19.39
CA ARG A 82 13.52 4.75 -20.61
C ARG A 82 13.43 6.03 -21.44
N TYR A 83 12.27 6.65 -21.52
CA TYR A 83 11.99 7.72 -22.49
C TYR A 83 11.70 9.09 -21.86
N LEU A 84 11.43 9.18 -20.56
CA LEU A 84 11.16 10.43 -19.86
C LEU A 84 12.38 10.87 -19.02
N PRO A 85 12.43 12.16 -18.61
CA PRO A 85 13.43 12.63 -17.66
C PRO A 85 13.42 11.83 -16.36
N PRO A 86 14.55 11.81 -15.61
CA PRO A 86 14.65 11.09 -14.34
C PRO A 86 13.51 11.44 -13.40
N LEU A 87 12.79 10.41 -12.94
CA LEU A 87 11.68 10.58 -12.01
C LEU A 87 12.22 10.94 -10.63
N SER A 88 11.67 11.99 -10.03
CA SER A 88 11.94 12.33 -8.63
C SER A 88 11.45 11.22 -7.70
N ASN A 89 12.14 11.02 -6.58
CA ASN A 89 11.71 10.13 -5.49
C ASN A 89 10.28 10.45 -4.99
N TYR A 90 9.82 11.68 -5.20
CA TYR A 90 8.44 12.09 -4.93
C TYR A 90 7.39 11.17 -5.61
N TYR A 91 7.63 10.72 -6.84
CA TYR A 91 6.67 9.86 -7.56
C TYR A 91 6.58 8.48 -6.93
N PHE A 92 7.70 7.90 -6.50
CA PHE A 92 7.72 6.63 -5.76
C PHE A 92 6.86 6.74 -4.50
N ILE A 93 7.07 7.79 -3.69
CA ILE A 93 6.32 8.06 -2.47
C ILE A 93 4.83 8.24 -2.76
N LEU A 94 4.48 8.99 -3.81
CA LEU A 94 3.09 9.26 -4.16
C LEU A 94 2.34 7.98 -4.54
N MET A 95 2.94 7.15 -5.42
CA MET A 95 2.35 5.88 -5.84
C MET A 95 2.24 4.90 -4.66
N ASP A 96 3.26 4.85 -3.81
CA ASP A 96 3.26 4.06 -2.58
C ASP A 96 2.18 4.52 -1.59
N ALA A 97 2.02 5.83 -1.37
CA ALA A 97 0.98 6.37 -0.50
C ALA A 97 -0.44 6.12 -1.03
N ALA A 98 -0.64 6.26 -2.34
CA ALA A 98 -1.94 6.01 -2.97
C ALA A 98 -2.32 4.53 -2.92
N GLY A 99 -1.38 3.63 -3.26
CA GLY A 99 -1.61 2.19 -3.16
C GLY A 99 -1.84 1.73 -1.72
N LEU A 100 -1.09 2.29 -0.76
CA LEU A 100 -1.26 2.03 0.67
C LEU A 100 -2.68 2.36 1.13
N ALA A 101 -3.18 3.54 0.74
CA ALA A 101 -4.51 3.98 1.10
C ALA A 101 -5.61 3.09 0.52
N ILE A 102 -5.52 2.77 -0.79
CA ILE A 102 -6.50 1.93 -1.48
C ILE A 102 -6.52 0.52 -0.87
N PHE A 103 -5.36 -0.09 -0.67
CA PHE A 103 -5.30 -1.44 -0.12
C PHE A 103 -5.71 -1.52 1.35
N ASN A 104 -5.50 -0.45 2.11
CA ASN A 104 -6.04 -0.34 3.45
C ASN A 104 -7.57 -0.39 3.43
N ILE A 105 -8.20 0.42 2.58
CA ILE A 105 -9.66 0.43 2.37
C ILE A 105 -10.15 -0.95 1.95
N MET A 106 -9.59 -1.52 0.88
CA MET A 106 -10.01 -2.83 0.37
C MET A 106 -9.83 -3.97 1.39
N GLY A 107 -8.77 -3.92 2.20
CA GLY A 107 -8.53 -4.91 3.24
C GLY A 107 -9.56 -4.84 4.36
N MET A 108 -9.91 -3.62 4.79
CA MET A 108 -11.00 -3.41 5.75
C MET A 108 -12.34 -3.87 5.19
N GLU A 109 -12.67 -3.43 3.97
CA GLU A 109 -13.94 -3.75 3.32
C GLU A 109 -14.12 -5.25 3.15
N LYS A 110 -13.11 -5.96 2.63
CA LYS A 110 -13.18 -7.41 2.47
C LYS A 110 -13.40 -8.10 3.81
N ALA A 111 -12.68 -7.71 4.85
CA ALA A 111 -12.85 -8.28 6.19
C ALA A 111 -14.24 -8.00 6.79
N LEU A 112 -14.84 -6.82 6.56
CA LEU A 112 -16.20 -6.50 7.01
C LEU A 112 -17.25 -7.32 6.28
N ILE A 113 -17.07 -7.57 4.98
CA ILE A 113 -17.96 -8.44 4.18
C ILE A 113 -17.95 -9.88 4.72
N GLU A 114 -16.79 -10.37 5.17
CA GLU A 114 -16.65 -11.67 5.84
C GLU A 114 -17.25 -11.71 7.26
N GLY A 115 -17.94 -10.64 7.69
CA GLY A 115 -18.61 -10.57 8.99
C GLY A 115 -17.67 -10.36 10.17
N THR A 116 -16.42 -9.93 9.94
CA THR A 116 -15.48 -9.64 11.03
C THR A 116 -15.81 -8.30 11.69
N GLY A 117 -15.37 -8.13 12.95
CA GLY A 117 -15.52 -6.87 13.67
C GLY A 117 -14.54 -5.78 13.18
N MET A 118 -14.86 -4.51 13.46
CA MET A 118 -14.09 -3.35 12.99
C MET A 118 -12.59 -3.40 13.33
N ILE A 119 -12.21 -3.94 14.49
CA ILE A 119 -10.80 -4.08 14.89
C ILE A 119 -10.05 -5.06 13.97
N VAL A 120 -10.69 -6.17 13.62
CA VAL A 120 -10.12 -7.15 12.68
C VAL A 120 -10.05 -6.53 11.29
N ALA A 121 -11.09 -5.82 10.86
CA ALA A 121 -11.09 -5.10 9.60
C ALA A 121 -9.94 -4.09 9.50
N LEU A 122 -9.75 -3.23 10.51
CA LEU A 122 -8.63 -2.29 10.60
C LEU A 122 -7.28 -3.01 10.47
N THR A 123 -7.12 -4.14 11.15
CA THR A 123 -5.90 -4.95 11.10
C THR A 123 -5.68 -5.52 9.71
N MET A 124 -6.71 -6.06 9.07
CA MET A 124 -6.64 -6.58 7.69
C MET A 124 -6.34 -5.48 6.68
N GLY A 125 -6.92 -4.29 6.85
CA GLY A 125 -6.57 -3.11 6.06
C GLY A 125 -5.08 -2.79 6.15
N MET A 126 -4.57 -2.62 7.38
CA MET A 126 -3.15 -2.34 7.60
C MET A 126 -2.26 -3.45 7.04
N THR A 127 -2.61 -4.72 7.24
CA THR A 127 -1.85 -5.84 6.68
C THR A 127 -1.80 -5.75 5.15
N THR A 128 -2.94 -5.50 4.50
CA THR A 128 -3.03 -5.41 3.04
C THR A 128 -2.19 -4.26 2.49
N GLY A 129 -2.28 -3.08 3.11
CA GLY A 129 -1.55 -1.89 2.67
C GLY A 129 -0.05 -1.95 2.98
N ILE A 130 0.36 -2.46 4.14
CA ILE A 130 1.75 -2.38 4.58
C ILE A 130 2.59 -3.52 4.00
N PHE A 131 2.06 -4.75 3.93
CA PHE A 131 2.88 -5.92 3.62
C PHE A 131 3.40 -5.92 2.18
N GLY A 132 2.70 -5.31 1.22
CA GLY A 132 3.21 -5.15 -0.15
C GLY A 132 4.55 -4.40 -0.16
N GLY A 133 4.57 -3.19 0.42
CA GLY A 133 5.79 -2.40 0.57
C GLY A 133 6.85 -3.07 1.47
N LEU A 134 6.43 -3.77 2.53
CA LEU A 134 7.35 -4.51 3.40
C LEU A 134 8.10 -5.60 2.62
N LEU A 135 7.38 -6.43 1.86
CA LEU A 135 7.98 -7.51 1.07
C LEU A 135 8.93 -6.95 0.01
N ARG A 136 8.53 -5.87 -0.67
CA ARG A 136 9.38 -5.12 -1.60
C ARG A 136 10.70 -4.74 -0.96
N ASP A 137 10.64 -4.05 0.18
CA ASP A 137 11.81 -3.50 0.84
C ASP A 137 12.76 -4.62 1.29
N VAL A 138 12.23 -5.72 1.85
CA VAL A 138 13.02 -6.90 2.24
C VAL A 138 13.74 -7.53 1.05
N ILE A 139 13.04 -7.74 -0.07
CA ILE A 139 13.63 -8.30 -1.30
C ILE A 139 14.72 -7.39 -1.85
N CYS A 140 14.49 -6.08 -1.80
CA CYS A 140 15.45 -5.05 -2.19
C CYS A 140 16.59 -4.82 -1.17
N ARG A 141 16.64 -5.60 -0.08
CA ARG A 141 17.63 -5.48 1.01
C ARG A 141 17.63 -4.12 1.70
N GLU A 142 16.47 -3.49 1.75
CA GLU A 142 16.23 -2.22 2.40
C GLU A 142 15.53 -2.44 3.74
N VAL A 143 15.85 -1.59 4.74
CA VAL A 143 15.05 -1.58 5.98
C VAL A 143 13.61 -1.18 5.58
N PRO A 144 12.56 -1.94 5.93
CA PRO A 144 11.20 -1.61 5.49
C PRO A 144 10.73 -0.22 5.96
N LEU A 145 9.97 0.50 5.12
CA LEU A 145 9.45 1.84 5.45
C LEU A 145 8.70 1.87 6.80
N VAL A 146 7.95 0.81 7.08
CA VAL A 146 7.23 0.63 8.35
C VAL A 146 8.15 0.61 9.58
N MET A 147 9.43 0.25 9.40
CA MET A 147 10.45 0.15 10.45
C MET A 147 11.40 1.36 10.52
N ARG A 148 11.34 2.31 9.57
CA ARG A 148 12.25 3.47 9.49
C ARG A 148 11.90 4.63 10.42
N GLY A 149 10.77 4.56 11.12
CA GLY A 149 10.28 5.66 11.94
C GLY A 149 9.65 6.80 11.14
N ASP A 150 9.31 6.57 9.87
CA ASP A 150 8.47 7.50 9.11
C ASP A 150 6.99 7.27 9.45
N LEU A 151 6.13 8.25 9.17
CA LEU A 151 4.68 8.11 9.31
C LEU A 151 4.08 7.24 8.19
N TYR A 152 4.50 5.98 8.10
CA TYR A 152 3.98 4.99 7.15
C TYR A 152 2.83 4.18 7.78
N ALA A 153 3.15 3.44 8.85
CA ALA A 153 2.16 2.66 9.60
C ALA A 153 1.07 3.57 10.20
N THR A 154 1.47 4.72 10.72
CA THR A 154 0.57 5.70 11.33
C THR A 154 -0.34 6.36 10.29
N ALA A 155 0.14 6.65 9.08
CA ALA A 155 -0.70 7.15 7.99
C ALA A 155 -1.76 6.11 7.60
N CYS A 156 -1.34 4.85 7.44
CA CYS A 156 -2.24 3.74 7.14
C CYS A 156 -3.30 3.56 8.25
N LEU A 157 -2.87 3.50 9.51
CA LEU A 157 -3.77 3.41 10.65
C LEU A 157 -4.75 4.60 10.70
N SER A 158 -4.26 5.82 10.48
CA SER A 158 -5.09 7.03 10.52
C SER A 158 -6.16 7.01 9.43
N GLY A 159 -5.82 6.55 8.22
CA GLY A 159 -6.80 6.33 7.15
C GLY A 159 -7.84 5.29 7.50
N GLY A 160 -7.40 4.17 8.08
CA GLY A 160 -8.31 3.13 8.54
C GLY A 160 -9.26 3.63 9.64
N LEU A 161 -8.76 4.41 10.59
CA LEU A 161 -9.58 5.04 11.62
C LEU A 161 -10.55 6.06 11.05
N ALA A 162 -10.15 6.84 10.05
CA ALA A 162 -11.05 7.76 9.35
C ALA A 162 -12.17 7.02 8.62
N TYR A 163 -11.83 5.91 7.94
CA TYR A 163 -12.83 5.00 7.35
C TYR A 163 -13.79 4.49 8.44
N ALA A 164 -13.26 3.93 9.53
CA ALA A 164 -14.04 3.34 10.60
C ALA A 164 -14.98 4.37 11.24
N ALA A 165 -14.51 5.58 11.52
CA ALA A 165 -15.30 6.65 12.10
C ALA A 165 -16.48 7.04 11.19
N LEU A 166 -16.22 7.28 9.89
CA LEU A 166 -17.26 7.62 8.93
C LEU A 166 -18.26 6.47 8.74
N PHE A 167 -17.77 5.24 8.72
CA PHE A 167 -18.60 4.04 8.64
C PHE A 167 -19.53 3.92 9.86
N THR A 168 -19.03 4.17 11.08
CA THR A 168 -19.86 4.13 12.30
C THR A 168 -20.87 5.28 12.41
N LEU A 169 -20.69 6.34 11.65
CA LEU A 169 -21.62 7.48 11.56
C LEU A 169 -22.65 7.30 10.44
N ASP A 170 -22.75 6.10 9.85
CA ASP A 170 -23.61 5.78 8.71
C ASP A 170 -23.40 6.73 7.50
N ALA A 171 -22.18 7.25 7.33
CA ALA A 171 -21.85 8.09 6.19
C ALA A 171 -21.92 7.27 4.88
N PRO A 172 -22.30 7.91 3.76
CA PRO A 172 -22.26 7.23 2.47
C PRO A 172 -20.86 6.72 2.17
N TYR A 173 -20.78 5.50 1.63
CA TYR A 173 -19.53 4.77 1.45
C TYR A 173 -18.45 5.53 0.65
N ALA A 174 -18.88 6.30 -0.36
CA ALA A 174 -17.99 7.19 -1.11
C ALA A 174 -17.18 8.13 -0.19
N TRP A 175 -17.79 8.63 0.88
CA TRP A 175 -17.11 9.48 1.86
C TRP A 175 -16.16 8.70 2.75
N CYS A 176 -16.48 7.46 3.12
CA CYS A 176 -15.56 6.59 3.88
C CYS A 176 -14.25 6.35 3.11
N ILE A 177 -14.38 6.06 1.81
CA ILE A 177 -13.25 5.86 0.90
C ILE A 177 -12.45 7.14 0.73
N LEU A 178 -13.12 8.25 0.37
CA LEU A 178 -12.46 9.53 0.17
C LEU A 178 -11.78 10.03 1.44
N GLY A 179 -12.44 9.89 2.60
CA GLY A 179 -11.90 10.26 3.90
C GLY A 179 -10.64 9.46 4.22
N SER A 180 -10.66 8.14 4.05
CA SER A 180 -9.50 7.28 4.27
C SER A 180 -8.35 7.56 3.30
N LEU A 181 -8.67 7.78 2.02
CA LEU A 181 -7.68 8.07 0.99
C LEU A 181 -6.98 9.40 1.25
N LEU A 182 -7.76 10.46 1.45
CA LEU A 182 -7.22 11.80 1.69
C LEU A 182 -6.41 11.86 2.98
N THR A 183 -6.88 11.24 4.06
CA THR A 183 -6.15 11.23 5.34
C THR A 183 -4.84 10.45 5.23
N THR A 184 -4.84 9.27 4.62
CA THR A 184 -3.61 8.47 4.42
C THR A 184 -2.59 9.23 3.59
N VAL A 185 -3.00 9.73 2.42
CA VAL A 185 -2.10 10.43 1.47
C VAL A 185 -1.60 11.74 2.08
N PHE A 186 -2.48 12.51 2.73
CA PHE A 186 -2.10 13.78 3.37
C PHE A 186 -1.07 13.57 4.48
N ILE A 187 -1.28 12.60 5.38
CA ILE A 187 -0.31 12.32 6.45
C ILE A 187 1.00 11.81 5.84
N ARG A 188 0.94 10.93 4.83
CA ARG A 188 2.14 10.35 4.23
C ARG A 188 2.98 11.41 3.52
N LEU A 189 2.38 12.22 2.66
CA LEU A 189 3.07 13.29 1.93
C LEU A 189 3.49 14.43 2.87
N GLY A 190 2.63 14.79 3.82
CA GLY A 190 2.92 15.80 4.84
C GLY A 190 4.10 15.42 5.72
N SER A 191 4.22 14.14 6.09
CA SER A 191 5.36 13.65 6.86
C SER A 191 6.70 13.87 6.16
N LEU A 192 6.70 13.83 4.83
CA LEU A 192 7.88 13.98 4.01
C LEU A 192 8.23 15.45 3.77
N HIS A 193 7.21 16.30 3.60
CA HIS A 193 7.42 17.73 3.40
C HIS A 193 7.81 18.45 4.69
N TRP A 194 7.19 18.09 5.82
CA TRP A 194 7.41 18.74 7.11
C TRP A 194 8.28 17.94 8.08
N GLY A 195 8.79 16.77 7.68
CA GLY A 195 9.71 15.96 8.47
C GLY A 195 9.10 15.37 9.75
N TRP A 196 7.79 15.09 9.76
CA TRP A 196 7.10 14.57 10.95
C TRP A 196 7.59 13.16 11.29
N LYS A 197 8.02 12.95 12.55
CA LYS A 197 8.47 11.65 13.06
C LYS A 197 7.76 11.32 14.37
N PRO A 198 7.17 10.13 14.51
CA PRO A 198 6.61 9.67 15.77
C PRO A 198 7.75 9.25 16.71
N ASN A 199 7.98 9.99 17.78
CA ASN A 199 8.95 9.63 18.82
C ASN A 199 8.33 8.64 19.80
N ILE A 200 8.24 7.36 19.42
CA ILE A 200 7.66 6.31 20.27
C ILE A 200 8.67 5.82 21.32
N PHE A 201 9.95 5.70 20.94
CA PHE A 201 11.01 5.28 21.84
C PHE A 201 12.10 6.35 21.90
N LYS A 202 12.26 7.03 23.05
CA LYS A 202 13.49 7.78 23.35
C LYS A 202 14.61 6.76 23.49
N LYS A 203 15.57 6.78 22.56
CA LYS A 203 16.77 5.95 22.64
C LYS A 203 17.56 6.36 23.90
N GLY A 204 17.40 5.61 25.00
CA GLY A 204 18.28 5.71 26.17
C GLY A 204 19.66 5.22 25.75
N TYR A 205 20.56 6.15 25.46
CA TYR A 205 21.94 5.82 25.10
C TYR A 205 22.70 5.46 26.38
N THR A 206 22.91 4.17 26.64
CA THR A 206 23.98 3.69 27.53
C THR A 206 25.17 3.31 26.64
N PRO A 207 26.28 4.06 26.66
CA PRO A 207 27.50 3.59 26.01
C PRO A 207 27.95 2.30 26.70
N LYS A 208 28.21 1.26 25.91
CA LYS A 208 28.95 0.09 26.40
C LYS A 208 30.38 0.55 26.68
N SER A 209 30.78 0.48 27.94
CA SER A 209 32.16 0.59 28.42
C SER A 209 33.02 -0.55 27.86
#